data_AF-A0A060CSH4-F1
#
_entry.id   AF-A0A060CSH4-F1
#
_cell.length_a   1.000
_cell.length_b   1.000
_cell.length_c   1.000
_cell.angle_alpha   90.00
_cell.angle_beta   90.00
_cell.angle_gamma   90.00
#
_symmetry.space_group_name_H-M   'P 1'
#
loop_
_entity.id
_entity.type
_entity.pdbx_description
1 polymer ?
#
loop_
_entity_poly.entity_id
_entity_poly.type
_entity_poly.pdbx_seq_one_letter_code
_entity_poly.pdbx_strand_id
1 'polypeptide(L)' 'YEEVKDAYDTGYTHVTHLYSAMSSVTRRNAYRYAGVVEAAYLIEDMTVEIIADGVHLPKPFTSICL' A
#
# COMPACT_ATOMS: atom_id res chain seq x y z
N TYR A 1 -3.90 -7.66 2.29
CA TYR A 1 -4.53 -7.02 3.46
C TYR A 1 -4.37 -7.86 4.70
N GLU A 2 -5.00 -9.05 4.82
CA GLU A 2 -4.95 -9.85 6.07
C GLU A 2 -3.51 -10.07 6.58
N GLU A 3 -2.59 -10.52 5.71
CA GLU A 3 -1.17 -10.67 6.08
C GLU A 3 -0.50 -9.35 6.52
N VAL A 4 -0.89 -8.22 5.93
CA VAL A 4 -0.39 -6.89 6.33
C VAL A 4 -0.96 -6.47 7.66
N LYS A 5 -2.22 -6.80 7.94
CA LYS A 5 -2.88 -6.54 9.21
C LYS A 5 -2.23 -7.35 10.33
N ASP A 6 -1.97 -8.64 10.11
CA ASP A 6 -1.26 -9.47 11.07
C ASP A 6 0.15 -8.90 11.35
N ALA A 7 0.87 -8.44 10.31
CA ALA A 7 2.14 -7.75 10.49
C ALA A 7 1.97 -6.44 11.29
N TYR A 8 0.96 -5.63 10.98
CA TYR A 8 0.68 -4.41 11.71
C TYR A 8 0.40 -4.66 13.20
N ASP A 9 -0.45 -5.65 13.51
CA ASP A 9 -0.81 -6.03 14.87
C ASP A 9 0.40 -6.58 15.67
N THR A 10 1.47 -6.99 14.99
CA THR A 10 2.75 -7.39 15.61
C THR A 10 3.77 -6.26 15.73
N GLY A 11 3.45 -5.05 15.26
CA GLY A 11 4.22 -3.83 15.47
C GLY A 11 4.85 -3.22 14.22
N TYR A 12 4.56 -3.73 13.02
CA TYR A 12 5.00 -3.08 11.78
C TYR A 12 4.13 -1.86 11.47
N THR A 13 4.70 -0.66 11.46
CA THR A 13 3.92 0.59 11.32
C THR A 13 4.26 1.43 10.10
N HIS A 14 5.11 0.91 9.20
CA HIS A 14 5.60 1.64 8.04
C HIS A 14 5.60 0.80 6.76
N VAL A 15 5.17 1.40 5.65
CA VAL A 15 5.24 0.83 4.30
C VAL A 15 6.31 1.56 3.49
N THR A 16 7.35 0.82 3.11
CA THR A 16 8.47 1.35 2.32
C THR A 16 8.09 1.57 0.87
N HIS A 17 8.36 2.74 0.31
CA HIS A 17 8.18 3.15 -1.10
C HIS A 17 6.86 2.67 -1.73
N LEU A 18 5.74 3.20 -1.26
CA LEU A 18 4.38 2.84 -1.68
C LEU A 18 4.27 2.69 -3.21
N TYR A 19 3.54 1.67 -3.66
CA TYR A 19 3.38 1.20 -5.06
C TYR A 19 4.59 0.51 -5.70
N SER A 20 5.81 0.65 -5.17
CA SER A 20 7.00 0.01 -5.73
C SER A 20 7.21 -1.38 -5.12
N ALA A 21 7.30 -2.41 -5.95
CA ALA A 21 7.49 -3.80 -5.53
C ALA A 21 6.41 -4.33 -4.54
N MET A 22 5.16 -3.92 -4.73
CA MET A 22 4.04 -4.27 -3.85
C MET A 22 2.94 -5.02 -4.58
N SER A 23 2.17 -5.82 -3.83
CA SER A 23 0.90 -6.36 -4.32
C SER A 23 -0.20 -5.29 -4.28
N SER A 24 -0.97 -5.22 -5.35
CA SER A 24 -2.21 -4.45 -5.44
C SER A 24 -3.43 -5.38 -5.36
N VAL A 25 -4.62 -4.82 -5.54
CA VAL A 25 -5.85 -5.60 -5.66
C VAL A 25 -5.73 -6.60 -6.81
N THR A 26 -6.01 -7.87 -6.51
CA THR A 26 -6.04 -8.93 -7.51
C THR A 26 -7.40 -9.62 -7.52
N ARG A 27 -7.83 -10.09 -8.70
CA ARG A 27 -9.07 -10.85 -8.86
C ARG A 27 -8.74 -12.34 -8.92
N ARG A 28 -9.34 -13.14 -8.04
CA ARG A 28 -9.20 -14.61 -8.01
C ARG A 28 -10.59 -15.22 -7.85
N ASN A 29 -10.98 -16.15 -8.72
CA ASN A 29 -12.29 -16.82 -8.66
C ASN A 29 -13.48 -15.86 -8.51
N ALA A 30 -13.50 -14.78 -9.30
CA ALA A 30 -14.48 -13.69 -9.26
C ALA A 30 -14.47 -12.76 -8.03
N TYR A 31 -13.71 -13.05 -6.98
CA TYR A 31 -13.55 -12.18 -5.80
C TYR A 31 -12.33 -11.27 -5.93
N ARG A 32 -12.36 -10.13 -5.22
CA ARG A 32 -11.25 -9.18 -5.14
C ARG A 32 -10.55 -9.31 -3.80
N TYR A 33 -9.23 -9.35 -3.84
CA TYR A 33 -8.38 -9.46 -2.66
C TYR A 33 -7.44 -8.27 -2.61
N ALA A 34 -7.49 -7.51 -1.51
CA ALA A 34 -6.65 -6.35 -1.27
C ALA A 34 -5.19 -6.77 -1.01
N GLY A 35 -4.25 -6.06 -1.62
CA GLY A 35 -2.80 -6.25 -1.47
C GLY A 35 -2.21 -5.40 -0.35
N VAL A 36 -0.93 -5.07 -0.48
CA VAL A 36 -0.19 -4.14 0.38
C VAL A 36 -0.62 -2.70 0.09
N VAL A 37 -0.79 -2.35 -1.19
CA VAL A 37 -1.18 -1.00 -1.60
C VAL A 37 -2.50 -0.59 -0.97
N GLU A 38 -3.52 -1.46 -1.01
CA GLU A 38 -4.81 -1.17 -0.38
C GLU A 38 -4.72 -1.16 1.14
N ALA A 39 -3.87 -1.99 1.74
CA ALA A 39 -3.69 -2.00 3.20
C ALA A 39 -3.12 -0.68 3.71
N ALA A 40 -2.20 -0.06 2.97
CA ALA A 40 -1.63 1.25 3.31
C ALA A 40 -2.69 2.36 3.39
N TYR A 41 -3.80 2.24 2.66
CA TYR A 41 -4.91 3.19 2.72
C TYR A 41 -6.00 2.81 3.73
N LEU A 42 -6.09 1.53 4.12
CA LEU A 42 -7.14 1.01 4.99
C LEU A 42 -6.76 1.01 6.47
N ILE A 43 -5.46 0.97 6.80
CA ILE A 43 -4.95 1.02 8.16
C ILE A 43 -4.64 2.48 8.50
N GLU A 44 -5.46 3.10 9.36
CA GLU A 44 -5.43 4.55 9.62
C GLU A 44 -4.07 5.07 10.13
N ASP A 45 -3.41 4.34 11.03
CA ASP A 45 -2.15 4.74 11.67
C ASP A 45 -0.90 4.17 10.96
N MET A 46 -1.05 3.61 9.77
CA MET A 46 0.08 3.13 8.96
C MET A 46 0.76 4.31 8.27
N THR A 47 2.06 4.48 8.52
CA THR A 47 2.86 5.48 7.81
C THR A 47 3.39 4.91 6.49
N VAL A 48 3.60 5.78 5.50
CA VAL A 48 4.11 5.38 4.18
C VAL A 48 5.20 6.33 3.73
N GLU A 49 6.17 5.82 2.97
CA GLU A 49 7.15 6.64 2.26
C GLU A 49 6.96 6.49 0.74
N ILE A 50 7.26 7.55 -0.02
CA ILE A 50 6.99 7.63 -1.46
C ILE A 50 8.22 8.17 -2.20
N ILE A 51 8.49 7.60 -3.38
CA ILE A 51 9.52 8.09 -4.30
C ILE A 51 8.88 9.14 -5.22
N ALA A 52 9.15 10.42 -4.94
CA ALA A 52 8.53 11.57 -5.64
C ALA A 52 9.35 12.07 -6.85
N ASP A 53 9.91 11.15 -7.66
CA ASP A 53 10.74 11.50 -8.82
C ASP A 53 9.95 11.68 -10.14
N GLY A 54 8.66 11.35 -10.15
CA GLY A 54 7.81 11.38 -11.33
C GLY A 54 8.00 10.21 -12.32
N VAL A 55 8.94 9.30 -12.05
CA VAL A 55 9.23 8.10 -12.86
C VAL A 55 8.66 6.85 -12.21
N HIS A 56 8.89 6.66 -10.90
CA HIS A 56 8.32 5.54 -10.14
C HIS A 56 6.81 5.71 -9.99
N LEU A 57 6.37 6.95 -9.75
CA LEU A 57 4.98 7.32 -9.57
C LEU A 57 4.66 8.57 -10.39
N PRO A 58 3.72 8.49 -11.34
CA PRO A 58 3.19 9.67 -12.01
C PRO A 58 2.59 10.65 -10.99
N LYS A 59 2.69 11.95 -11.29
CA LYS A 59 2.26 13.06 -10.42
C LYS A 59 0.89 12.90 -9.74
N PRO A 60 -0.17 12.35 -10.39
CA PRO A 60 -1.46 12.14 -9.74
C PRO A 60 -1.44 11.19 -8.54
N PHE A 61 -0.55 10.20 -8.52
CA PHE A 61 -0.49 9.26 -7.40
C PHE A 61 0.17 9.89 -6.17
N THR A 62 1.19 10.72 -6.38
CA THR A 62 1.85 11.44 -5.29
C THR A 62 0.86 12.37 -4.56
N SER A 63 -0.13 12.93 -5.26
CA SER A 63 -1.16 13.78 -4.65
C SER A 63 -2.23 13.04 -3.83
N ILE A 64 -2.29 11.70 -3.87
CA ILE A 64 -3.27 10.93 -3.08
C ILE A 64 -2.76 10.71 -1.65
N CYS A 65 -1.44 10.72 -1.45
CA CYS A 65 -0.80 10.45 -0.16
C CYS A 65 -0.22 11.69 0.53
N LEU A 66 -0.40 12.89 -0.05
CA LEU A 66 0.01 14.18 0.49
C LEU A 66 -1.22 14.97 0.94
#